data_AF-A0A7D4AWD0-F1
#
_entry.id   AF-A0A7D4AWD0-F1
#
_cell.length_a   1.000
_cell.length_b   1.000
_cell.length_c   1.000
_cell.angle_alpha   90.00
_cell.angle_beta   90.00
_cell.angle_gamma   90.00
#
_symmetry.space_group_name_H-M   'P 1'
#
loop_
_entity.id
_entity.type
_entity.pdbx_description
1 polymer ?
#
loop_
_entity_poly.entity_id
_entity_poly.type
_entity_poly.pdbx_seq_one_letter_code
_entity_poly.pdbx_strand_id
1 'polypeptide(L)'
;MTAPSTEATASQEGPASGPYATEADVFAEVRDIYAGHAKRGVMRARNLDLLLRACAEHGVELGDYDRAVLRRVAAGPPETAQVIASLIARAALPAAEVREHNDA
;
A
#
# COMPACT_ATOMS: atom_id res chain seq x y z
N MET A 1 10.96 18.82 -48.84
CA MET A 1 9.62 18.37 -48.41
C MET A 1 9.72 16.91 -48.02
N THR A 2 9.49 16.66 -46.72
CA THR A 2 8.96 15.43 -46.11
C THR A 2 9.84 14.17 -46.07
N ALA A 3 10.36 13.88 -44.87
CA ALA A 3 10.68 12.52 -44.39
C ALA A 3 9.40 11.82 -43.89
N PRO A 4 9.36 10.49 -43.95
CA PRO A 4 8.94 9.68 -42.79
C PRO A 4 9.84 8.43 -42.68
N SER A 5 9.96 7.68 -41.59
CA SER A 5 8.98 7.30 -40.59
C SER A 5 9.67 7.02 -39.26
N THR A 6 9.10 7.58 -38.21
CA THR A 6 9.40 7.24 -36.81
C THR A 6 8.63 5.96 -36.47
N GLU A 7 9.30 4.82 -36.35
CA GLU A 7 8.75 3.68 -35.63
C GLU A 7 8.94 3.93 -34.14
N ALA A 8 7.96 4.62 -33.55
CA ALA A 8 7.79 4.66 -32.12
C ALA A 8 7.43 3.24 -31.67
N THR A 9 8.41 2.54 -31.09
CA THR A 9 8.16 1.32 -30.33
C THR A 9 7.29 1.72 -29.13
N ALA A 10 5.99 1.49 -29.25
CA ALA A 10 5.06 1.58 -28.14
C ALA A 10 5.51 0.53 -27.11
N SER A 11 6.27 0.98 -26.11
CA SER A 11 6.54 0.18 -24.92
C SER A 11 5.21 0.03 -24.20
N GLN A 12 4.67 -1.17 -24.23
CA GLN A 12 3.47 -1.56 -23.51
C GLN A 12 3.68 -1.22 -22.02
N GLU A 13 2.89 -0.30 -21.50
CA GLU A 13 2.73 -0.09 -20.06
C GLU A 13 2.10 -1.36 -19.48
N GLY A 14 2.94 -2.24 -18.94
CA GLY A 14 2.50 -3.37 -18.13
C GLY A 14 1.71 -2.88 -16.92
N PRO A 15 0.85 -3.72 -16.32
CA PRO A 15 0.01 -3.33 -15.19
C PRO A 15 0.90 -2.70 -14.13
N ALA A 16 0.57 -1.47 -13.73
CA ALA A 16 1.33 -0.72 -12.74
C ALA A 16 1.63 -1.62 -11.54
N SER A 17 2.91 -1.98 -11.38
CA SER A 17 3.36 -2.71 -10.20
C SER A 17 2.87 -1.93 -8.98
N GLY A 18 2.32 -2.63 -7.99
CA GLY A 18 1.95 -1.99 -6.72
C GLY A 18 3.12 -1.18 -6.15
N PRO A 19 2.86 -0.22 -5.24
CA PRO A 19 3.88 0.73 -4.78
C PRO A 19 5.08 0.07 -4.11
N TYR A 20 4.94 -1.19 -3.67
CA TYR A 20 6.01 -2.00 -3.10
C TYR A 20 6.29 -3.17 -4.03
N ALA A 21 7.36 -3.08 -4.82
CA ALA A 21 7.87 -4.18 -5.62
C ALA A 21 8.93 -4.99 -4.85
N THR A 22 9.59 -4.35 -3.89
CA THR A 22 10.67 -4.91 -3.08
C THR A 22 10.50 -4.60 -1.59
N GLU A 23 11.18 -5.34 -0.75
CA GLU A 23 11.24 -5.07 0.71
C GLU A 23 11.89 -3.69 1.00
N ALA A 24 12.81 -3.24 0.14
CA ALA A 24 13.45 -1.94 0.29
C ALA A 24 12.44 -0.78 0.13
N ASP A 25 11.45 -0.94 -0.76
CA ASP A 25 10.44 0.08 -1.01
C ASP A 25 9.59 0.33 0.25
N VAL A 26 9.18 -0.74 0.93
CA VAL A 26 8.41 -0.62 2.18
C VAL A 26 9.29 -0.20 3.35
N PHE A 27 10.55 -0.64 3.41
CA PHE A 27 11.48 -0.24 4.47
C PHE A 27 11.69 1.28 4.53
N ALA A 28 11.76 1.93 3.36
CA ALA A 28 11.91 3.38 3.28
C ALA A 28 10.78 4.14 4.01
N GLU A 29 9.55 3.65 3.92
CA GLU A 29 8.35 4.25 4.53
C GLU A 29 8.30 4.07 6.05
N VAL A 30 8.84 2.96 6.58
CA VAL A 30 8.80 2.64 8.01
C VAL A 30 10.09 2.98 8.75
N ARG A 31 11.04 3.62 8.06
CA ARG A 31 12.37 3.94 8.61
C ARG A 31 12.27 4.81 9.87
N ASP A 32 11.29 5.70 9.95
CA ASP A 32 11.03 6.56 11.10
C ASP A 32 10.55 5.77 12.33
N ILE A 33 9.74 4.73 12.13
CA ILE A 33 9.28 3.81 13.17
C ILE A 33 10.49 3.11 13.81
N TYR A 34 11.46 2.67 13.00
CA TYR A 34 12.72 2.13 13.51
C TYR A 34 13.61 3.18 14.18
N ALA A 35 13.78 4.35 13.57
CA ALA A 35 14.67 5.41 14.05
C ALA A 35 14.22 6.00 15.39
N GLY A 36 12.91 6.07 15.65
CA GLY A 36 12.39 6.66 16.89
C GLY A 36 12.40 5.71 18.09
N HIS A 37 12.31 4.39 17.90
CA HIS A 37 11.58 3.56 18.86
C HIS A 37 12.13 2.12 19.06
N ALA A 38 13.44 1.98 19.32
CA ALA A 38 14.11 0.70 19.59
C ALA A 38 13.59 -0.11 20.82
N LYS A 39 12.55 0.33 21.53
CA LYS A 39 11.95 -0.39 22.66
C LYS A 39 10.83 -1.32 22.17
N ARG A 40 10.90 -2.61 22.56
CA ARG A 40 9.99 -3.71 22.16
C ARG A 40 8.48 -3.45 22.30
N GLY A 41 8.03 -2.44 23.05
CA GLY A 41 6.60 -2.08 23.15
C GLY A 41 6.15 -0.94 22.24
N VAL A 42 7.04 -0.03 21.89
CA VAL A 42 6.69 1.20 21.17
C VAL A 42 6.45 0.90 19.68
N MET A 43 7.28 0.04 19.09
CA MET A 43 7.10 -0.40 17.70
C MET A 43 5.75 -1.11 17.50
N ARG A 44 5.39 -2.04 18.40
CA ARG A 44 4.09 -2.72 18.34
C ARG A 44 2.92 -1.74 18.42
N ALA A 45 3.00 -0.75 19.32
CA ALA A 45 1.96 0.26 19.46
C ALA A 45 1.82 1.12 18.19
N ARG A 46 2.95 1.49 17.56
CA ARG A 46 2.96 2.25 16.30
C ARG A 46 2.41 1.45 15.13
N ASN A 47 2.80 0.19 14.99
CA ASN A 47 2.26 -0.69 13.96
C ASN A 47 0.74 -0.85 14.10
N LEU A 48 0.25 -0.98 15.33
CA LEU A 48 -1.19 -1.07 15.59
C LEU A 48 -1.91 0.25 15.26
N ASP A 49 -1.35 1.39 15.65
CA ASP A 49 -1.89 2.72 15.36
C ASP A 49 -1.97 2.96 13.84
N LEU A 50 -0.93 2.62 13.09
CA LEU A 50 -0.90 2.68 11.63
C LEU A 50 -2.06 1.88 10.99
N LEU A 51 -2.23 0.63 11.41
CA LEU A 51 -3.30 -0.24 10.90
C LEU A 51 -4.70 0.30 11.24
N LEU A 52 -4.91 0.76 12.48
CA LEU A 52 -6.18 1.30 12.91
C LEU A 52 -6.54 2.59 12.18
N ARG A 53 -5.56 3.46 11.93
CA ARG A 53 -5.76 4.69 11.16
C ARG A 53 -6.15 4.39 9.71
N ALA A 54 -5.44 3.48 9.05
CA ALA A 54 -5.80 3.07 7.69
C ALA A 54 -7.24 2.55 7.60
N CYS A 55 -7.66 1.69 8.54
CA CYS A 55 -9.05 1.24 8.60
C CYS A 55 -10.02 2.41 8.80
N ALA A 56 -9.74 3.32 9.74
CA ALA A 56 -10.61 4.44 10.06
C ALA A 56 -10.73 5.45 8.91
N GLU A 57 -9.62 5.81 8.26
CA GLU A 57 -9.55 6.73 7.12
C GLU A 57 -10.37 6.24 5.93
N HIS A 58 -10.50 4.91 5.77
CA HIS A 58 -11.25 4.28 4.68
C HIS A 58 -12.60 3.69 5.12
N GLY A 59 -13.08 4.04 6.31
CA GLY A 59 -14.41 3.63 6.79
C GLY A 59 -14.59 2.14 7.03
N VAL A 60 -13.50 1.39 7.24
CA VAL A 60 -13.55 -0.05 7.53
C VAL A 60 -14.01 -0.24 8.97
N GLU A 61 -15.21 -0.80 9.14
CA GLU A 61 -15.72 -1.20 10.45
C GLU A 61 -14.93 -2.39 10.99
N LEU A 62 -14.60 -2.36 12.29
CA LEU A 62 -13.79 -3.38 12.94
C LEU A 62 -14.53 -3.99 14.13
N GLY A 63 -14.81 -5.28 14.04
CA GLY A 63 -15.26 -6.10 15.15
C GLY A 63 -14.13 -6.51 16.09
N ASP A 64 -14.49 -7.22 17.17
CA ASP A 64 -13.53 -7.62 18.20
C ASP A 64 -12.45 -8.57 17.68
N TYR A 65 -12.84 -9.50 16.81
CA TYR A 65 -11.87 -10.44 16.23
C TYR A 65 -10.90 -9.74 15.28
N ASP A 66 -11.36 -8.77 14.49
CA ASP A 66 -10.51 -7.96 13.61
C ASP A 66 -9.47 -7.21 14.42
N ARG A 67 -9.89 -6.57 15.51
CA ARG A 67 -8.98 -5.89 16.46
C ARG A 67 -7.97 -6.86 17.06
N ALA A 68 -8.38 -8.09 17.40
CA ALA A 68 -7.48 -9.13 17.89
C ALA A 68 -6.49 -9.61 16.81
N VAL A 69 -6.89 -9.64 15.54
CA VAL A 69 -6.00 -9.93 14.40
C VAL A 69 -5.01 -8.78 14.20
N LEU A 70 -5.46 -7.53 14.15
CA LEU A 70 -4.57 -6.38 13.99
C LEU A 70 -3.53 -6.28 15.11
N ARG A 71 -3.90 -6.62 16.36
CA ARG A 71 -2.95 -6.71 17.48
C ARG A 71 -1.89 -7.81 17.34
N ARG A 72 -2.20 -8.90 16.61
CA ARG A 72 -1.27 -9.99 16.29
C ARG A 72 -0.34 -9.56 15.15
N VAL A 73 -0.90 -8.98 14.08
CA VAL A 73 -0.13 -8.42 12.96
C VAL A 73 0.85 -7.36 13.45
N ALA A 74 0.41 -6.44 14.31
CA ALA A 74 1.23 -5.38 14.86
C ALA A 74 2.42 -5.86 15.72
N ALA A 75 2.42 -7.13 16.16
CA ALA A 75 3.56 -7.71 16.86
C ALA A 75 4.72 -8.08 15.92
N GLY A 76 4.47 -8.12 14.61
CA GLY A 76 5.47 -8.35 13.57
C GLY A 76 6.22 -7.06 13.15
N PRO A 77 7.00 -7.16 12.07
CA PRO A 77 7.77 -6.04 11.53
C PRO A 77 6.86 -4.89 11.02
N PRO A 78 7.27 -3.63 11.15
CA PRO A 78 6.56 -2.46 10.62
C PRO A 78 6.20 -2.56 9.14
N GLU A 79 7.05 -3.18 8.33
CA GLU A 79 6.86 -3.38 6.88
C GLU A 79 5.56 -4.13 6.59
N THR A 80 5.25 -5.16 7.40
CA THR A 80 4.01 -5.91 7.25
C THR A 80 2.78 -5.04 7.51
N ALA A 81 2.84 -4.19 8.54
CA ALA A 81 1.75 -3.27 8.87
C ALA A 81 1.56 -2.22 7.75
N GLN A 82 2.66 -1.72 7.18
CA GLN A 82 2.64 -0.74 6.09
C GLN A 82 2.06 -1.31 4.79
N VAL A 83 2.45 -2.53 4.40
CA VAL A 83 1.86 -3.20 3.22
C VAL A 83 0.36 -3.36 3.38
N ILE A 84 -0.11 -3.79 4.56
CA ILE A 84 -1.55 -3.98 4.82
C ILE A 84 -2.29 -2.63 4.80
N ALA A 85 -1.74 -1.58 5.42
CA ALA A 85 -2.32 -0.24 5.36
C ALA A 85 -2.47 0.25 3.91
N SER A 86 -1.43 0.06 3.08
CA SER A 86 -1.47 0.43 1.66
C SER A 86 -2.47 -0.42 0.85
N LEU A 87 -2.64 -1.70 1.19
CA LEU A 87 -3.66 -2.55 0.58
C LEU A 87 -5.07 -2.07 0.90
N ILE A 88 -5.33 -1.71 2.16
CA ILE A 88 -6.62 -1.12 2.58
C ILE A 88 -6.91 0.15 1.78
N ALA A 89 -5.94 1.05 1.69
CA ALA A 89 -6.09 2.30 0.96
C ALA A 89 -6.42 2.08 -0.53
N ARG A 90 -5.74 1.14 -1.19
CA ARG A 90 -6.00 0.82 -2.60
C ARG A 90 -7.32 0.10 -2.81
N ALA A 91 -7.71 -0.79 -1.91
CA ALA A 91 -8.99 -1.48 -1.99
C ALA A 91 -10.18 -0.54 -1.80
N ALA A 92 -9.98 0.58 -1.08
CA ALA A 92 -10.98 1.62 -0.91
C ALA A 92 -11.12 2.55 -2.12
N LEU A 93 -10.16 2.55 -3.05
CA LEU A 93 -10.31 3.28 -4.30
C LEU A 93 -11.39 2.60 -5.13
N PRO A 94 -12.32 3.35 -5.74
CA PRO A 94 -13.25 2.77 -6.71
C PRO A 94 -12.41 2.07 -7.78
N ALA A 95 -12.84 0.86 -8.17
CA ALA A 95 -12.27 0.23 -9.36
C ALA A 95 -12.41 1.26 -10.48
N ALA A 96 -11.28 1.80 -10.97
CA ALA A 96 -11.28 2.67 -12.13
C ALA A 96 -12.18 2.01 -13.17
N GLU A 97 -13.08 2.74 -13.82
CA GLU A 97 -13.95 2.23 -14.88
C GLU A 97 -13.09 1.54 -15.95
N VAL A 98 -12.83 0.25 -15.74
CA VAL A 98 -12.09 -0.60 -16.66
C VAL A 98 -13.13 -1.04 -17.68
N ARG A 99 -13.20 -0.28 -18.78
CA ARG A 99 -13.84 -0.58 -20.10
C ARG A 99 -15.02 0.32 -20.51
N GLU A 100 -14.81 1.62 -20.70
CA GLU A 100 -15.66 2.36 -21.64
C GLU A 100 -14.87 3.46 -22.39
N HIS A 101 -13.82 3.04 -23.10
CA HIS A 101 -13.23 3.84 -24.18
C HIS A 101 -12.62 2.99 -25.29
N ASN A 102 -13.18 1.79 -25.51
CA ASN A 102 -12.90 0.94 -26.66
C ASN A 102 -14.25 0.60 -27.28
N ASP A 103 -14.95 1.61 -27.80
CA ASP A 103 -16.04 1.54 -28.78
C ASP A 103 -16.50 2.98 -29.06
N ALA A 104 -15.74 3.69 -29.91
CA ALA A 104 -16.19 4.89 -30.62
C ALA A 104 -15.43 5.03 -31.95
#